data_AF-A0A915HQP9-F1
#
_entry.id   AF-A0A915HQP9-F1
#
_cell.length_a   1.000
_cell.length_b   1.000
_cell.length_c   1.000
_cell.angle_alpha   90.00
_cell.angle_beta   90.00
_cell.angle_gamma   90.00
#
_symmetry.space_group_name_H-M   'P 1'
#
loop_
_entity.id
_entity.type
_entity.pdbx_description
1 polymer ?
#
loop_
_entity_poly.entity_id
_entity_poly.type
_entity_poly.pdbx_seq_one_letter_code
_entity_poly.pdbx_strand_id
1 'polypeptide(L)' 'MLSNERKEFPEKPEKVHISESLFTILEELGGYEMEKRGTVMVKGKGDCVTYWLLGKSSKARFNHLEIM' A
#
# COMPACT_ATOMS: atom_id res chain seq x y z
N MET A 1 -23.20 -25.03 18.21
CA MET A 1 -22.92 -23.68 18.74
C MET A 1 -21.49 -23.73 19.28
N LEU A 2 -20.42 -23.22 18.67
CA LEU A 2 -20.24 -22.17 17.68
C LEU A 2 -19.28 -22.62 16.57
N SER A 3 -19.60 -22.23 15.35
CA SER A 3 -18.75 -22.36 14.17
C SER A 3 -17.52 -21.48 14.36
N ASN A 4 -16.36 -22.09 14.62
CA ASN A 4 -15.06 -21.42 14.56
C ASN A 4 -14.69 -21.23 13.08
N GLU A 5 -15.42 -20.36 12.38
CA GLU A 5 -15.11 -19.96 11.02
C GLU A 5 -13.99 -18.93 11.09
N ARG A 6 -12.75 -19.42 11.23
CA ARG A 6 -11.57 -18.61 10.94
C ARG A 6 -11.64 -18.33 9.44
N LYS A 7 -12.23 -17.19 9.08
CA LYS A 7 -12.37 -16.74 7.71
C LYS A 7 -10.97 -16.58 7.12
N GLU A 8 -10.52 -17.63 6.44
CA GLU A 8 -9.35 -17.58 5.57
C GLU A 8 -9.72 -16.63 4.44
N PHE A 9 -9.38 -15.36 4.61
CA PHE A 9 -9.34 -14.45 3.48
C PHE A 9 -8.32 -15.07 2.50
N PRO A 10 -8.62 -15.16 1.20
CA PRO A 10 -7.61 -15.44 0.20
C PRO A 10 -6.71 -14.20 0.11
N GLU A 11 -5.89 -13.99 1.13
CA GLU A 11 -4.83 -13.00 1.12
C GLU A 11 -3.81 -13.58 0.16
N LYS A 12 -3.91 -13.19 -1.11
CA LYS A 12 -2.85 -13.44 -2.10
C LYS A 12 -1.52 -13.13 -1.40
N PRO A 13 -0.62 -14.12 -1.23
CA PRO A 13 0.49 -14.07 -0.27
C PRO A 13 1.61 -13.06 -0.61
N GLU A 14 1.34 -12.04 -1.43
CA GLU A 14 2.38 -11.22 -2.06
C GLU A 14 2.07 -9.72 -2.11
N LYS A 15 0.96 -9.25 -1.54
CA LYS A 15 0.68 -7.80 -1.51
C LYS A 15 1.28 -7.17 -0.25
N VAL A 16 2.26 -6.29 -0.41
CA VAL A 16 2.88 -5.55 0.70
C VAL A 16 1.91 -4.48 1.19
N HIS A 17 1.59 -4.52 2.49
CA HIS A 17 0.81 -3.46 3.13
C HIS A 17 1.71 -2.28 3.43
N ILE A 18 1.26 -1.08 3.10
CA ILE A 18 1.96 0.16 3.41
C ILE A 18 1.03 1.12 4.17
N SER A 19 1.59 1.83 5.13
CA SER A 19 0.90 2.93 5.80
C SER A 19 0.83 4.15 4.89
N GLU A 20 -0.07 5.08 5.22
CA GLU A 20 -0.17 6.37 4.54
C GLU A 20 1.17 7.11 4.42
N SER A 21 2.00 7.09 5.48
CA SER A 21 3.31 7.75 5.45
C SER A 21 4.24 7.18 4.37
N LEU A 22 4.20 5.86 4.16
CA LEU A 22 5.00 5.20 3.13
C LEU A 22 4.40 5.42 1.73
N PHE A 23 3.07 5.48 1.63
CA PHE A 23 2.39 5.84 0.39
C PHE A 23 2.82 7.22 -0.10
N THR A 24 2.85 8.24 0.77
CA THR A 24 3.31 9.60 0.40
C THR A 24 4.73 9.60 -0.16
N ILE A 25 5.66 8.88 0.51
CA ILE A 25 7.06 8.79 0.06
C ILE A 25 7.15 8.09 -1.30
N LEU A 26 6.43 6.99 -1.49
CA LEU A 26 6.43 6.25 -2.76
C LEU A 26 5.74 7.04 -3.88
N GLU A 27 4.78 7.90 -3.55
CA GLU A 27 4.12 8.80 -4.50
C GLU A 27 5.08 9.91 -4.95
N GLU A 28 5.83 10.51 -4.02
CA GLU A 28 6.88 11.50 -4.30
C GLU A 28 8.05 10.91 -5.10
N LEU A 29 8.48 9.68 -4.76
CA LEU A 29 9.50 8.96 -5.53
C LEU A 29 9.02 8.65 -6.96
N GLY A 30 7.71 8.45 -7.14
CA GLY A 30 7.11 8.04 -8.39
C GLY A 30 7.49 6.60 -8.79
N GLY A 31 6.77 6.03 -9.75
CA GLY A 31 7.11 4.71 -10.29
C GLY A 31 6.67 3.52 -9.43
N TYR A 32 5.73 3.70 -8.51
CA TYR A 32 5.10 2.63 -7.74
C TYR A 32 3.58 2.66 -7.94
N GLU A 33 2.96 1.48 -8.10
CA GLU A 33 1.51 1.35 -8.19
C GLU A 33 0.96 0.91 -6.84
N MET A 34 0.01 1.68 -6.33
CA MET A 34 -0.52 1.55 -4.99
C MET A 34 -2.04 1.67 -5.03
N GLU A 35 -2.74 0.86 -4.25
CA GLU A 35 -4.20 0.85 -4.20
C GLU A 35 -4.71 1.08 -2.78
N LYS A 36 -5.64 2.02 -2.60
CA LYS A 36 -6.22 2.31 -1.29
C LYS A 36 -7.02 1.09 -0.81
N ARG A 37 -6.55 0.46 0.27
CA ARG A 37 -7.24 -0.67 0.91
C ARG A 37 -8.47 -0.21 1.66
N GLY A 38 -8.32 0.92 2.36
CA GLY A 38 -9.33 1.47 3.26
C GLY A 38 -8.70 2.04 4.52
N THR A 39 -9.57 2.57 5.35
CA THR A 39 -9.20 3.18 6.63
C THR A 39 -9.48 2.18 7.74
N VAL A 40 -8.48 1.93 8.59
CA VAL A 40 -8.61 1.11 9.78
C VAL A 40 -8.52 1.99 11.02
N MET A 41 -9.49 1.85 11.91
CA MET A 41 -9.50 2.58 13.16
C MET A 41 -8.54 1.90 14.14
N VAL A 42 -7.44 2.58 14.47
CA VAL A 42 -6.46 2.10 15.44
C VAL A 42 -6.79 2.73 16.79
N LYS A 43 -7.16 1.89 17.76
CA LYS A 43 -7.47 2.33 19.12
C LYS A 43 -6.27 3.09 19.70
N GLY A 44 -6.45 4.38 19.97
CA GLY A 44 -5.41 5.27 20.51
C GLY A 44 -4.61 6.07 19.47
N LYS A 45 -4.80 5.82 18.17
CA LYS A 45 -4.12 6.56 17.08
C LYS A 45 -5.09 7.21 16.08
N GLY A 46 -6.37 6.83 16.15
CA GLY A 46 -7.42 7.33 15.27
C GLY A 46 -7.52 6.54 13.98
N ASP A 47 -8.14 7.14 12.98
CA ASP A 47 -8.31 6.58 11.65
C ASP A 47 -6.98 6.54 10.89
N CYS A 48 -6.51 5.34 10.54
CA CYS A 48 -5.27 5.14 9.80
C CYS A 48 -5.58 4.59 8.41
N VAL A 49 -5.16 5.32 7.37
CA VAL A 49 -5.35 4.86 5.99
C VAL A 49 -4.25 3.86 5.63
N THR A 50 -4.66 2.75 5.04
CA THR A 50 -3.75 1.70 4.58
C THR A 50 -3.87 1.52 3.07
N TYR A 51 -2.74 1.20 2.44
CA TYR A 51 -2.63 1.01 1.01
C TYR A 51 -1.95 -0.33 0.71
N TRP A 52 -2.28 -0.90 -0.44
CA TRP A 52 -1.65 -2.08 -1.02
C TRP A 52 -0.62 -1.63 -2.03
N LEU A 53 0.62 -2.10 -1.88
CA LEU A 53 1.61 -1.98 -2.94
C LEU A 53 1.33 -3.06 -3.98
N LEU A 54 0.89 -2.65 -5.16
CA LEU A 54 0.65 -3.53 -6.31
C LEU A 54 1.95 -3.88 -7.03
N GLY A 55 2.93 -2.98 -7.00
CA GLY A 55 4.25 -3.21 -7.58
C GLY A 55 4.94 -1.92 -7.99
N LYS A 56 5.98 -2.06 -8.82
CA LYS A 56 6.65 -0.93 -9.47
C LYS A 56 5.94 -0.61 -10.78
N SER A 57 5.48 0.63 -10.92
CA SER A 57 5.00 1.12 -12.21
C SER A 57 6.19 1.26 -13.16
N SER A 58 6.07 0.75 -14.38
CA SER A 58 7.07 0.96 -15.43
C SER A 58 7.24 2.44 -15.83
N LYS A 59 6.41 3.34 -15.27
CA LYS A 59 6.54 4.79 -15.36
C LYS A 59 7.63 5.39 -14.48
N ALA A 60 8.44 4.59 -13.78
CA ALA A 60 9.71 5.03 -13.21
C ALA A 60 10.68 5.44 -14.34
N ARG A 61 10.35 6.52 -15.06
CA ARG A 61 11.32 7.27 -15.84
C ARG A 61 12.21 7.93 -14.80
N PHE A 62 13.33 7.28 -14.51
CA PHE A 62 14.50 8.02 -14.10
C PHE A 62 14.83 8.94 -15.28
N ASN A 63 14.31 10.17 -15.25
CA ASN A 63 14.75 11.23 -16.15
C ASN A 63 16.19 11.55 -15.73
N HIS A 64 17.13 10.73 -16.20
CA HIS A 64 18.57 10.93 -16.04
C HIS A 64 19.13 11.96 -17.05
N LEU A 65 18.29 12.70 -17.76
CA LEU A 65 18.76 13.70 -18.72
C LEU A 65 18.10 15.05 -18.42
N GLU A 66 18.76 15.88 -17.62
CA GLU A 66 18.81 17.35 -17.73
C GLU A 66 19.79 17.91 -16.68
N ILE A 67 21.06 17.51 -16.80
CA ILE A 67 22.18 18.40 -16.45
C ILE A 67 23.05 18.41 -17.71
N MET A 68 22.65 19.23 -18.68
CA MET A 68 23.55 19.79 -19.69
C MET A 68 24.23 21.03 -19.11
#